data_AF-A0A9E3TPR8-F1
#
_entry.id   AF-A0A9E3TPR8-F1
#
_cell.length_a   1.000
_cell.length_b   1.000
_cell.length_c   1.000
_cell.angle_alpha   90.00
_cell.angle_beta   90.00
_cell.angle_gamma   90.00
#
_symmetry.space_group_name_H-M   'P 1'
#
loop_
_entity.id
_entity.type
_entity.pdbx_description
1 polymer ?
#
loop_
_entity_poly.entity_id
_entity_poly.type
_entity_poly.pdbx_seq_one_letter_code
_entity_poly.pdbx_strand_id
1 'polypeptide(L)' 'MRIHHNSPKVRATLYLPEDLLDEARNAVVHLAGNPVRLTLTKLAESALRNALQELKDRYNEGEEFPPRSEDLKGGRPIAA' A
#
# COMPACT_ATOMS: atom_id res chain seq x y z
N MET A 1 20.24 -10.41 8.92
CA MET A 1 20.28 -10.21 7.45
C MET A 1 18.85 -10.16 6.95
N ARG A 2 18.29 -8.97 6.66
CA ARG A 2 16.94 -8.85 6.10
C ARG A 2 17.04 -9.10 4.60
N ILE A 3 16.52 -10.23 4.13
CA ILE A 3 16.44 -10.55 2.71
C ILE A 3 15.36 -9.65 2.11
N HIS A 4 15.77 -8.58 1.41
CA HIS A 4 14.87 -7.83 0.56
C HIS A 4 14.46 -8.72 -0.60
N HIS A 5 13.30 -9.36 -0.48
CA HIS A 5 12.66 -10.02 -1.61
C HIS A 5 12.19 -8.90 -2.54
N ASN A 6 12.89 -8.73 -3.67
CA ASN A 6 12.41 -7.90 -4.77
C ASN A 6 11.26 -8.63 -5.47
N SER A 7 10.14 -8.80 -4.76
CA SER A 7 8.94 -9.38 -5.33
C SER A 7 8.47 -8.51 -6.50
N PRO A 8 8.05 -9.12 -7.62
CA PRO A 8 7.57 -8.35 -8.76
C PRO A 8 6.37 -7.48 -8.37
N LYS A 9 6.28 -6.28 -8.92
CA LYS A 9 5.13 -5.40 -8.70
C LYS A 9 3.90 -6.02 -9.39
N VAL A 10 2.82 -6.17 -8.62
CA VAL A 10 1.52 -6.63 -9.12
C VAL A 10 0.52 -5.48 -9.16
N ARG A 11 -0.46 -5.52 -10.07
CA ARG A 11 -1.53 -4.53 -10.12
C ARG A 11 -2.62 -4.87 -9.10
N ALA A 12 -2.99 -3.88 -8.29
CA ALA A 12 -4.16 -3.92 -7.42
C ALA A 12 -5.10 -2.77 -7.78
N THR A 13 -6.41 -2.99 -7.65
CA THR A 13 -7.44 -1.96 -7.82
C THR A 13 -8.15 -1.77 -6.48
N LEU A 14 -8.28 -0.53 -6.03
CA LEU A 14 -8.90 -0.15 -4.76
C LEU A 14 -9.90 0.98 -5.01
N TYR A 15 -10.98 1.01 -4.24
CA TYR A 15 -11.85 2.17 -4.15
C TYR A 15 -11.32 3.11 -3.06
N LEU A 16 -11.18 4.38 -3.39
CA LEU A 16 -10.74 5.43 -2.48
C LEU A 16 -11.71 6.62 -2.61
N PRO A 17 -11.90 7.40 -1.54
CA PRO A 17 -12.52 8.72 -1.65
C PRO A 17 -11.82 9.56 -2.72
N GLU A 18 -12.61 10.29 -3.52
CA GLU A 18 -12.11 11.08 -4.64
C GLU A 18 -11.14 12.17 -4.17
N ASP A 19 -11.51 12.87 -3.10
CA ASP A 19 -10.71 13.92 -2.46
C ASP A 19 -9.36 13.41 -1.97
N LEU A 20 -9.32 12.23 -1.35
CA LEU A 20 -8.08 11.60 -0.91
C LEU A 20 -7.15 11.27 -2.09
N LEU A 21 -7.71 10.74 -3.18
CA LEU A 21 -6.92 10.43 -4.38
C LEU A 21 -6.40 11.70 -5.06
N ASP A 22 -7.19 12.77 -5.07
CA ASP A 22 -6.77 14.06 -5.62
C ASP A 22 -5.64 14.67 -4.79
N GLU A 23 -5.76 14.69 -3.46
CA GLU A 23 -4.70 15.15 -2.57
C GLU A 23 -3.40 14.36 -2.77
N ALA A 24 -3.49 13.03 -2.87
CA ALA A 24 -2.34 12.17 -3.14
C ALA A 24 -1.67 12.50 -4.49
N ARG A 25 -2.45 12.80 -5.53
CA ARG A 25 -1.93 13.25 -6.83
C ARG A 25 -1.22 14.58 -6.73
N ASN A 26 -1.83 15.56 -6.04
CA ASN A 26 -1.25 16.88 -5.82
C ASN A 26 0.11 16.77 -5.10
N ALA A 27 0.19 15.98 -4.03
CA ALA A 27 1.42 15.72 -3.30
C ALA A 27 2.51 15.08 -4.18
N VAL A 28 2.15 14.09 -4.99
CA VAL A 28 3.10 13.44 -5.91
C VAL A 28 3.60 14.40 -6.96
N VAL A 29 2.74 15.24 -7.55
CA VAL A 29 3.16 16.26 -8.52
C VAL A 29 4.13 17.25 -7.87
N HIS A 30 3.81 17.73 -6.67
CA HIS A 30 4.66 18.66 -5.92
C HIS A 30 6.05 18.06 -5.59
N LEU A 31 6.10 16.75 -5.34
CA LEU A 31 7.32 16.03 -4.90
C LEU A 31 7.94 15.14 -5.99
N ALA A 32 7.54 15.30 -7.26
CA ALA A 32 8.04 14.49 -8.37
C ALA A 32 9.51 14.79 -8.72
N GLY A 33 10.02 15.96 -8.31
CA GLY A 33 11.37 16.43 -8.57
C GLY A 33 12.44 15.89 -7.62
N ASN A 34 13.69 16.29 -7.86
CA ASN A 34 14.82 16.01 -6.97
C ASN A 34 14.63 16.75 -5.62
N PRO A 35 14.93 16.14 -4.46
CA PRO A 35 15.50 14.81 -4.22
C PRO A 35 14.49 13.67 -4.11
N VAL A 36 13.21 13.96 -3.95
CA VAL A 36 12.22 12.97 -3.51
C VAL A 36 11.85 11.98 -4.62
N ARG A 37 11.70 12.46 -5.87
CA ARG A 37 11.28 11.67 -7.04
C ARG A 37 10.07 10.78 -6.70
N LEU A 38 9.07 11.37 -6.05
CA LEU A 38 7.90 10.66 -5.57
C LEU A 38 7.02 10.22 -6.74
N THR A 39 6.38 9.07 -6.59
CA THR A 39 5.35 8.59 -7.52
C THR A 39 4.18 8.05 -6.70
N LEU A 40 2.98 7.98 -7.29
CA LEU A 40 1.83 7.37 -6.62
C LEU A 40 2.13 5.92 -6.17
N THR A 41 2.88 5.17 -6.97
CA THR A 41 3.31 3.81 -6.58
C THR A 41 4.19 3.81 -5.34
N LYS A 42 5.16 4.73 -5.23
CA LYS A 42 6.03 4.83 -4.04
C LYS A 42 5.25 5.28 -2.81
N LEU A 43 4.34 6.25 -2.98
CA LEU A 43 3.47 6.72 -1.92
C LEU A 43 2.57 5.58 -1.40
N ALA A 44 1.89 4.88 -2.30
CA ALA A 44 1.02 3.75 -1.94
C ALA A 44 1.81 2.61 -1.28
N GLU A 45 2.99 2.27 -1.80
CA GLU A 45 3.85 1.23 -1.21
C GLU A 45 4.29 1.61 0.21
N SER A 46 4.73 2.85 0.41
CA SER A 46 5.14 3.36 1.73
C SER A 46 3.96 3.37 2.72
N ALA A 47 2.81 3.92 2.29
CA ALA A 47 1.61 3.99 3.12
C ALA A 47 1.12 2.60 3.55
N LEU A 48 1.09 1.63 2.62
CA LEU A 48 0.71 0.26 2.94
C LEU A 48 1.70 -0.41 3.90
N ARG A 49 3.02 -0.21 3.71
CA ARG A 49 4.04 -0.76 4.64
C ARG A 49 3.90 -0.19 6.04
N ASN A 50 3.69 1.13 6.15
CA ASN A 50 3.53 1.79 7.44
C ASN A 50 2.25 1.36 8.15
N ALA A 51 1.13 1.28 7.41
CA ALA A 51 -0.14 0.79 7.96
C ALA A 51 -0.03 -0.67 8.41
N LEU A 52 0.64 -1.53 7.64
CA LEU A 52 0.88 -2.92 8.04
C LEU A 52 1.74 -2.99 9.30
N GLN A 53 2.78 -2.16 9.43
CA GLN A 53 3.58 -2.12 10.64
C GLN A 53 2.75 -1.71 11.86
N GLU A 54 1.94 -0.65 11.74
CA GLU A 54 1.02 -0.22 12.81
C GLU A 54 0.06 -1.34 13.22
N LEU A 55 -0.48 -2.08 12.25
CA LEU A 55 -1.36 -3.22 12.52
C LEU A 55 -0.63 -4.36 13.24
N LYS A 56 0.62 -4.67 12.86
CA LYS A 56 1.43 -5.67 13.55
C LYS A 56 1.71 -5.26 14.99
N ASP A 57 2.14 -4.03 15.18
CA ASP A 57 2.47 -3.49 16.51
C ASP A 57 1.24 -3.49 17.42
N ARG A 58 0.07 -3.15 16.87
CA ARG A 58 -1.19 -3.06 17.65
C ARG A 58 -1.86 -4.40 17.89
N TYR A 59 -1.82 -5.31 16.92
CA TYR A 59 -2.67 -6.51 16.91
C TYR A 59 -1.93 -7.84 16.83
N ASN A 60 -0.60 -7.82 16.71
CA ASN A 60 0.19 -9.03 16.52
C ASN A 60 1.57 -8.94 17.19
N GLU A 61 1.69 -8.17 18.29
CA GLU A 61 2.94 -8.05 19.07
C GLU A 61 4.17 -7.62 18.25
N GLY A 62 3.95 -6.91 17.13
CA GLY A 62 5.00 -6.51 16.19
C GLY A 62 5.45 -7.62 15.23
N GLU A 63 4.90 -8.84 15.36
CA GLU A 63 5.22 -10.00 14.52
C GLU A 63 4.47 -9.98 13.18
N GLU A 64 4.90 -10.83 12.24
CA GLU A 64 4.22 -11.00 10.95
C GLU A 64 2.84 -11.69 11.11
N PHE A 65 1.84 -11.24 10.35
CA PHE A 65 0.56 -11.94 10.29
C PHE A 65 0.72 -13.33 9.66
N PRO A 66 -0.05 -14.34 10.11
CA PRO A 66 0.04 -15.68 9.55
C PRO A 66 -0.37 -15.69 8.06
N PRO A 67 0.20 -16.59 7.24
CA PRO A 67 -0.20 -16.74 5.85
C PRO A 67 -1.67 -17.15 5.76
N ARG A 68 -2.36 -16.67 4.71
CA ARG A 68 -3.75 -17.06 4.43
C ARG A 68 -3.85 -18.59 4.26
N SER A 69 -4.87 -19.20 4.85
CA SER A 69 -5.15 -20.64 4.73
C SER A 69 -5.79 -21.03 3.39
N GLU A 70 -6.38 -20.07 2.68
CA GLU A 70 -6.98 -20.21 1.36
C GLU A 70 -6.67 -19.00 0.48
N ASP A 71 -6.71 -19.18 -0.84
CA ASP A 71 -6.63 -18.06 -1.77
C ASP A 71 -7.80 -17.09 -1.61
N LEU A 72 -7.53 -15.81 -1.81
CA LEU A 72 -8.56 -14.78 -1.80
C LEU A 72 -9.58 -15.09 -2.91
N LYS A 73 -10.79 -15.48 -2.53
CA LYS A 73 -11.94 -15.57 -3.44
C LYS A 73 -12.34 -14.15 -3.79
N GLY A 74 -12.01 -13.70 -5.00
CA GLY A 74 -12.36 -12.35 -5.46
C GLY A 74 -13.87 -12.13 -5.38
N GLY A 75 -14.32 -11.24 -4.51
CA GLY A 75 -15.69 -10.73 -4.54
C GLY A 75 -15.91 -9.86 -5.79
N ARG A 76 -17.12 -9.87 -6.36
CA ARG A 76 -17.49 -8.88 -7.38
C ARG A 76 -17.36 -7.48 -6.75
N PRO A 77 -16.69 -6.52 -7.40
CA PRO A 77 -16.75 -5.13 -6.98
C PRO A 77 -18.23 -4.72 -6.91
N ILE A 78 -18.71 -4.34 -5.73
CA ILE A 78 -20.00 -3.67 -5.61
C ILE A 78 -19.76 -2.27 -6.15
N ALA A 79 -20.04 -2.08 -7.44
CA ALA A 79 -20.17 -0.75 -8.00
C ALA A 79 -21.33 -0.07 -7.28
N ALA A 80 -21.03 0.94 -6.48
CA ALA A 80 -21.96 1.98 -6.07
C ALA A 80 -21.93 3.10 -7.11
#